data_AF-A0A0R1QAH2-F1
#
_entry.id   AF-A0A0R1QAH2-F1
#
_cell.length_a   1.000
_cell.length_b   1.000
_cell.length_c   1.000
_cell.angle_alpha   90.00
_cell.angle_beta   90.00
_cell.angle_gamma   90.00
#
_symmetry.space_group_name_H-M   'P 1'
#
loop_
_entity.id
_entity.type
_entity.pdbx_description
1 polymer ?
#
loop_
_entity_poly.entity_id
_entity_poly.type
_entity_poly.pdbx_seq_one_letter_code
_entity_poly.pdbx_strand_id
1 'polypeptide(L)'
;MSYEVDFKNVSTIGLESSPNAEALAGLRANEARYFWNKYKVHFVTEPAAEKPELIAYVNAILSERDLHFAAKPLEVSQNIVDGVKWTHVFYEDGLGINVLYTEAEGGKRAVGIKLSDGMEVPAELVGKFKFAHQKSKLAGVIRGSFFVIKGEY
;
A
#
# COMPACT_ATOMS: atom_id res chain seq x y z
N MET A 1 3.48 -5.94 16.89
CA MET A 1 4.79 -5.26 17.11
C MET A 1 5.17 -4.48 15.88
N SER A 2 5.60 -3.22 16.03
CA SER A 2 6.03 -2.38 14.91
C SER A 2 7.36 -2.87 14.31
N TYR A 3 7.51 -2.68 13.00
CA TYR A 3 8.68 -3.04 12.23
C TYR A 3 9.14 -1.86 11.36
N GLU A 4 10.35 -1.37 11.63
CA GLU A 4 11.00 -0.41 10.75
C GLU A 4 11.56 -1.13 9.52
N VAL A 5 11.12 -0.72 8.34
CA VAL A 5 11.46 -1.40 7.09
C VAL A 5 12.87 -1.00 6.63
N ASP A 6 13.83 -1.92 6.74
CA ASP A 6 15.17 -1.76 6.16
C ASP A 6 15.15 -2.10 4.66
N PHE A 7 15.15 -1.08 3.82
CA PHE A 7 15.18 -1.25 2.36
C PHE A 7 16.55 -1.65 1.80
N LYS A 8 17.60 -1.71 2.62
CA LYS A 8 18.92 -2.26 2.24
C LYS A 8 18.96 -3.77 2.46
N ASN A 9 18.31 -4.25 3.52
CA ASN A 9 18.20 -5.66 3.86
C ASN A 9 16.72 -6.06 3.89
N VAL A 10 16.16 -6.33 2.70
CA VAL A 10 14.73 -6.64 2.54
C VAL A 10 14.35 -7.87 3.36
N SER A 11 13.29 -7.74 4.18
CA SER A 11 12.79 -8.78 5.07
C SER A 11 11.29 -9.00 4.91
N THR A 12 10.86 -10.25 5.08
CA THR A 12 9.48 -10.71 5.00
C THR A 12 8.72 -10.60 6.32
N ILE A 13 9.32 -10.03 7.38
CA ILE A 13 8.68 -9.86 8.70
C ILE A 13 7.30 -9.23 8.57
N GLY A 14 6.27 -9.90 9.10
CA GLY A 14 4.86 -9.48 9.05
C GLY A 14 4.12 -9.87 7.76
N LEU A 15 4.83 -10.41 6.77
CA LEU A 15 4.30 -10.77 5.44
C LEU A 15 4.44 -12.26 5.12
N GLU A 16 4.92 -13.07 6.07
CA GLU A 16 5.33 -14.47 5.86
C GLU A 16 4.19 -15.39 5.46
N SER A 17 2.95 -15.03 5.80
CA SER A 17 1.74 -15.76 5.39
C SER A 17 1.38 -15.56 3.92
N SER A 18 1.93 -14.54 3.27
CA SER A 18 1.68 -14.29 1.85
C SER A 18 2.35 -15.36 0.98
N PRO A 19 1.66 -15.97 0.00
CA PRO A 19 2.32 -16.77 -1.04
C PRO A 19 3.30 -15.93 -1.89
N ASN A 20 3.20 -14.60 -1.84
CA ASN A 20 4.06 -13.65 -2.53
C ASN A 20 5.00 -12.90 -1.55
N ALA A 21 5.33 -13.48 -0.40
CA ALA A 21 6.01 -12.81 0.71
C ALA A 21 7.28 -12.03 0.28
N GLU A 22 8.17 -12.63 -0.50
CA GLU A 22 9.40 -11.96 -0.96
C GLU A 22 9.11 -10.77 -1.89
N ALA A 23 8.22 -10.95 -2.86
CA ALA A 23 7.84 -9.90 -3.81
C ALA A 23 7.10 -8.75 -3.11
N LEU A 24 6.22 -9.07 -2.15
CA LEU A 24 5.50 -8.10 -1.34
C LEU A 24 6.43 -7.35 -0.38
N ALA A 25 7.39 -8.04 0.23
CA ALA A 25 8.45 -7.43 1.03
C ALA A 25 9.30 -6.46 0.20
N GLY A 26 9.62 -6.85 -1.04
CA GLY A 26 10.28 -5.99 -2.02
C GLY A 26 9.47 -4.73 -2.35
N LEU A 27 8.16 -4.87 -2.56
CA LEU A 27 7.23 -3.75 -2.76
C LEU A 27 7.22 -2.81 -1.54
N ARG A 28 7.07 -3.35 -0.33
CA ARG A 28 7.13 -2.60 0.93
C ARG A 28 8.46 -1.86 1.09
N ALA A 29 9.58 -2.51 0.81
CA ALA A 29 10.91 -1.91 0.85
C ALA A 29 11.08 -0.79 -0.20
N ASN A 30 10.44 -0.93 -1.38
CA ASN A 30 10.44 0.12 -2.38
C ASN A 30 9.71 1.38 -1.88
N GLU A 31 8.59 1.24 -1.16
CA GLU A 31 7.92 2.36 -0.48
C GLU A 31 8.84 2.99 0.57
N ALA A 32 9.44 2.17 1.44
CA ALA A 32 10.35 2.66 2.48
C ALA A 32 11.49 3.49 1.90
N ARG A 33 12.11 3.03 0.82
CA ARG A 33 13.15 3.77 0.10
C ARG A 33 12.63 5.09 -0.47
N TYR A 34 11.40 5.13 -1.00
CA TYR A 34 10.80 6.38 -1.50
C TYR A 34 10.64 7.39 -0.38
N PHE A 35 10.07 6.98 0.75
CA PHE A 35 9.88 7.85 1.91
C PHE A 35 11.21 8.38 2.47
N TRP A 36 12.23 7.53 2.58
CA TRP A 36 13.56 7.96 2.99
C TRP A 36 14.20 8.94 2.00
N ASN A 37 14.16 8.62 0.71
CA ASN A 37 14.81 9.45 -0.31
C ASN A 37 14.15 10.81 -0.43
N LYS A 38 12.81 10.86 -0.41
CA LYS A 38 12.05 12.09 -0.62
C LYS A 38 11.84 12.91 0.65
N TYR A 39 11.48 12.26 1.76
CA TYR A 39 11.05 12.94 2.99
C TYR A 39 11.99 12.75 4.18
N LYS A 40 12.99 11.85 4.08
CA LYS A 40 13.89 11.49 5.19
C LYS A 40 13.13 10.93 6.41
N VAL A 41 12.03 10.22 6.14
CA VAL A 41 11.21 9.55 7.14
C VAL A 41 11.44 8.04 7.07
N HIS A 42 11.60 7.41 8.24
CA HIS A 42 11.64 5.96 8.37
C HIS A 42 10.24 5.40 8.16
N PHE A 43 10.10 4.42 7.27
CA PHE A 43 8.82 3.78 6.99
C PHE A 43 8.64 2.59 7.92
N VAL A 44 7.66 2.68 8.80
CA VAL A 44 7.35 1.66 9.81
C VAL A 44 6.02 0.99 9.46
N THR A 45 5.96 -0.33 9.56
CA THR A 45 4.70 -1.09 9.48
C THR A 45 4.32 -1.69 10.83
N GLU A 46 3.02 -1.90 11.01
CA GLU A 46 2.43 -2.57 12.16
C GLU A 46 1.43 -3.63 11.67
N PRO A 47 1.20 -4.72 12.42
CA PRO A 47 0.20 -5.71 12.07
C PRO A 47 -1.18 -5.07 11.89
N ALA A 48 -1.84 -5.36 10.77
CA ALA A 48 -3.17 -4.82 10.45
C ALA A 48 -4.21 -5.17 11.54
N ALA A 49 -4.07 -6.33 12.18
CA ALA A 49 -4.93 -6.76 13.28
C ALA A 49 -4.82 -5.86 14.53
N GLU A 50 -3.69 -5.17 14.72
CA GLU A 50 -3.48 -4.22 15.82
C GLU A 50 -4.02 -2.81 15.47
N LYS A 51 -4.45 -2.56 14.23
CA LYS A 51 -4.92 -1.26 13.71
C LYS A 51 -6.23 -1.34 12.91
N PRO A 52 -7.31 -1.89 13.50
CA PRO A 52 -8.59 -2.06 12.80
C PRO A 52 -9.18 -0.74 12.27
N GLU A 53 -8.88 0.39 12.93
CA GLU A 53 -9.31 1.72 12.52
C GLU A 53 -8.71 2.17 11.19
N LEU A 54 -7.44 1.82 10.91
CA LEU A 54 -6.79 2.15 9.63
C LEU A 54 -7.37 1.30 8.50
N ILE A 55 -7.68 0.04 8.77
CA ILE A 55 -8.34 -0.85 7.82
C ILE A 55 -9.76 -0.35 7.52
N ALA A 56 -10.53 0.02 8.53
CA ALA A 56 -11.86 0.59 8.37
C ALA A 56 -11.85 1.89 7.54
N TYR A 57 -10.89 2.78 7.82
CA TYR A 57 -10.69 4.01 7.06
C TYR A 57 -10.39 3.75 5.58
N VAL A 58 -9.45 2.85 5.28
CA VAL A 58 -9.11 2.50 3.90
C VAL A 58 -10.30 1.83 3.19
N ASN A 59 -11.02 0.95 3.87
CA ASN A 59 -12.20 0.28 3.32
C ASN A 59 -13.35 1.27 3.03
N ALA A 60 -13.56 2.26 3.88
CA ALA A 60 -14.54 3.32 3.63
C ALA A 60 -14.22 4.08 2.34
N ILE A 61 -12.94 4.44 2.13
CA ILE A 61 -12.49 5.11 0.91
C ILE A 61 -12.62 4.21 -0.33
N LEU A 62 -12.24 2.93 -0.22
CA LEU A 62 -12.35 1.97 -1.32
C LEU A 62 -13.80 1.74 -1.76
N SER A 63 -14.76 1.87 -0.85
CA SER A 63 -16.19 1.74 -1.15
C SER A 63 -16.70 2.78 -2.17
N GLU A 64 -16.04 3.94 -2.31
CA GLU A 64 -16.37 4.94 -3.36
C GLU A 64 -16.26 4.36 -4.78
N ARG A 65 -15.48 3.30 -4.95
CA ARG A 65 -15.30 2.59 -6.22
C ARG A 65 -15.84 1.16 -6.22
N ASP A 66 -16.67 0.81 -5.23
CA ASP A 66 -17.20 -0.55 -5.08
C ASP A 66 -16.05 -1.59 -5.11
N LEU A 67 -15.00 -1.30 -4.33
CA LEU A 67 -13.83 -2.15 -4.15
C LEU A 67 -13.85 -2.75 -2.74
N HIS A 68 -14.05 -4.06 -2.68
CA HIS A 68 -14.10 -4.84 -1.45
C HIS A 68 -13.17 -6.05 -1.59
N PHE A 69 -11.93 -5.93 -1.11
CA PHE A 69 -10.93 -6.98 -1.25
C PHE A 69 -11.19 -8.13 -0.27
N ALA A 70 -11.23 -9.35 -0.79
CA ALA A 70 -11.33 -10.56 0.02
C ALA A 70 -10.01 -10.93 0.71
N ALA A 71 -8.88 -10.48 0.16
CA ALA A 71 -7.55 -10.77 0.69
C ALA A 71 -7.41 -10.22 2.12
N LYS A 72 -6.71 -10.98 2.98
CA LYS A 72 -6.48 -10.58 4.37
C LYS A 72 -5.44 -9.44 4.43
N PRO A 73 -5.71 -8.33 5.12
CA PRO A 73 -4.67 -7.33 5.37
C PRO A 73 -3.66 -7.88 6.39
N LEU A 74 -2.37 -7.76 6.08
CA LEU A 74 -1.28 -8.25 6.92
C LEU A 74 -0.65 -7.12 7.73
N GLU A 75 -0.21 -6.07 7.03
CA GLU A 75 0.55 -4.96 7.62
C GLU A 75 -0.02 -3.62 7.14
N VAL A 76 0.05 -2.60 8.01
CA VAL A 76 -0.33 -1.23 7.70
C VAL A 76 0.75 -0.24 8.05
N SER A 77 0.71 0.94 7.45
CA SER A 77 1.55 2.08 7.82
C SER A 77 0.76 3.37 7.65
N GLN A 78 0.98 4.36 8.51
CA GLN A 78 0.48 5.72 8.28
C GLN A 78 1.60 6.72 8.54
N ASN A 79 1.86 7.58 7.56
CA ASN A 79 2.83 8.66 7.66
C ASN A 79 2.14 9.98 7.30
N ILE A 80 2.49 11.07 7.99
CA ILE A 80 2.06 12.41 7.61
C ILE A 80 3.28 13.14 7.08
N VAL A 81 3.27 13.44 5.78
CA VAL A 81 4.38 14.12 5.08
C VAL A 81 3.81 15.22 4.18
N ASP A 82 4.41 16.41 4.22
CA ASP A 82 3.97 17.57 3.44
C ASP A 82 2.46 17.87 3.53
N GLY A 83 1.87 17.67 4.72
CA GLY A 83 0.43 17.88 4.95
C GLY A 83 -0.48 16.82 4.31
N VAL A 84 0.08 15.68 3.88
CA VAL A 84 -0.66 14.53 3.33
C VAL A 84 -0.61 13.37 4.30
N LYS A 85 -1.78 12.91 4.76
CA LYS A 85 -1.94 11.66 5.51
C LYS A 85 -1.87 10.50 4.51
N TRP A 86 -0.77 9.76 4.56
CA TRP A 86 -0.50 8.66 3.63
C TRP A 86 -0.59 7.31 4.34
N THR A 87 -1.69 6.60 4.11
CA THR A 87 -1.97 5.30 4.74
C THR A 87 -1.70 4.16 3.76
N HIS A 88 -1.03 3.10 4.18
CA HIS A 88 -0.73 1.91 3.39
C HIS A 88 -1.36 0.68 4.03
N VAL A 89 -1.80 -0.25 3.19
CA VAL A 89 -2.23 -1.60 3.58
C VAL A 89 -1.58 -2.60 2.63
N PHE A 90 -0.91 -3.60 3.17
CA PHE A 90 -0.34 -4.72 2.44
C PHE A 90 -1.17 -5.97 2.71
N TYR A 91 -1.69 -6.58 1.65
CA TYR A 91 -2.59 -7.73 1.71
C TYR A 91 -1.84 -9.02 1.39
N GLU A 92 -2.38 -10.12 1.90
CA GLU A 92 -1.79 -11.46 1.83
C GLU A 92 -1.58 -11.95 0.38
N ASP A 93 -2.39 -11.52 -0.57
CA ASP A 93 -2.25 -11.90 -1.99
C ASP A 93 -1.11 -11.18 -2.73
N GLY A 94 -0.44 -10.21 -2.10
CA GLY A 94 0.60 -9.38 -2.73
C GLY A 94 0.14 -7.97 -3.13
N LEU A 95 -1.13 -7.63 -2.90
CA LEU A 95 -1.66 -6.30 -3.16
C LEU A 95 -1.15 -5.29 -2.12
N GLY A 96 -0.66 -4.16 -2.61
CA GLY A 96 -0.41 -2.95 -1.82
C GLY A 96 -1.40 -1.85 -2.19
N ILE A 97 -2.18 -1.39 -1.22
CA ILE A 97 -3.01 -0.19 -1.34
C ILE A 97 -2.35 0.95 -0.59
N ASN A 98 -2.37 2.15 -1.16
CA ASN A 98 -2.01 3.36 -0.43
C ASN A 98 -3.00 4.49 -0.70
N VAL A 99 -3.37 5.21 0.34
CA VAL A 99 -4.30 6.34 0.31
C VAL A 99 -3.50 7.59 0.62
N LEU A 100 -3.46 8.53 -0.31
CA LEU A 100 -3.00 9.90 -0.09
C LEU A 100 -4.22 10.74 0.24
N TYR A 101 -4.22 11.37 1.41
CA TYR A 101 -5.34 12.21 1.84
C TYR A 101 -4.85 13.53 2.42
N THR A 102 -5.07 14.62 1.68
CA THR A 102 -4.88 15.98 2.17
C THR A 102 -6.20 16.49 2.77
N GLU A 103 -6.13 16.96 4.02
CA GLU A 103 -7.32 17.45 4.75
C GLU A 103 -7.79 18.82 4.27
N ALA A 104 -6.87 19.68 3.80
CA ALA A 104 -7.20 20.97 3.24
C ALA A 104 -8.16 20.86 2.04
N GLU A 105 -9.09 21.82 1.94
CA GLU A 105 -10.05 21.91 0.84
C GLU A 105 -9.32 22.01 -0.51
N GLY A 106 -9.79 21.24 -1.50
CA GLY A 106 -9.12 21.13 -2.81
C GLY A 106 -7.79 20.36 -2.79
N GLY A 107 -7.42 19.78 -1.65
CA GLY A 107 -6.20 18.98 -1.50
C GLY A 107 -6.20 17.69 -2.33
N LYS A 108 -5.00 17.15 -2.61
CA LYS A 108 -4.86 15.95 -3.44
C LYS A 108 -5.28 14.71 -2.65
N ARG A 109 -6.34 14.05 -3.11
CA ARG A 109 -6.84 12.78 -2.53
C ARG A 109 -6.86 11.68 -3.58
N ALA A 110 -6.15 10.59 -3.35
CA ALA A 110 -6.07 9.48 -4.30
C ALA A 110 -5.76 8.15 -3.63
N VAL A 111 -6.22 7.06 -4.26
CA VAL A 111 -5.81 5.69 -3.93
C VAL A 111 -4.83 5.21 -5.00
N GLY A 112 -3.64 4.79 -4.57
CA GLY A 112 -2.71 4.01 -5.37
C GLY A 112 -2.91 2.51 -5.16
N ILE A 113 -2.90 1.77 -6.25
CA ILE A 113 -3.02 0.31 -6.31
C ILE A 113 -1.68 -0.21 -6.83
N LYS A 114 -1.05 -1.14 -6.11
CA LYS A 114 0.23 -1.74 -6.50
C LYS A 114 0.15 -3.25 -6.37
N LEU A 115 0.46 -3.97 -7.44
CA LEU A 115 0.58 -5.41 -7.43
C LEU A 115 2.08 -5.75 -7.37
N SER A 116 2.45 -6.64 -6.45
CA SER A 116 3.81 -7.16 -6.37
C SER A 116 4.20 -7.92 -7.64
N ASP A 117 5.48 -8.21 -7.79
CA ASP A 117 5.94 -9.02 -8.91
C ASP A 117 5.30 -10.42 -8.88
N GLY A 118 5.03 -10.97 -10.06
CA GLY A 118 4.48 -12.33 -10.22
C GLY A 118 3.01 -12.55 -9.81
N MET A 119 2.38 -11.68 -9.01
CA MET A 119 1.01 -11.92 -8.55
C MET A 119 -0.03 -11.83 -9.68
N GLU A 120 -1.19 -12.46 -9.52
CA GLU A 120 -2.31 -12.25 -10.44
C GLU A 120 -3.03 -10.93 -10.14
N VAL A 121 -3.83 -10.42 -11.07
CA VAL A 121 -4.68 -9.25 -10.80
C VAL A 121 -5.87 -9.74 -9.96
N PRO A 122 -6.12 -9.18 -8.75
CA PRO A 122 -7.28 -9.56 -7.93
C PRO A 122 -8.59 -9.41 -8.70
N ALA A 123 -9.54 -10.33 -8.47
CA ALA A 123 -10.80 -10.40 -9.22
C ALA A 123 -11.58 -9.08 -9.16
N GLU A 124 -11.48 -8.37 -8.04
CA GLU A 124 -12.08 -7.07 -7.77
C GLU A 124 -11.56 -5.95 -8.70
N LEU A 125 -10.38 -6.14 -9.30
CA LEU A 125 -9.69 -5.17 -10.17
C LEU A 125 -9.70 -5.55 -11.65
N VAL A 126 -10.01 -6.82 -11.99
CA VAL A 126 -10.01 -7.32 -13.36
C VAL A 126 -10.98 -6.48 -14.21
N GLY A 127 -10.47 -5.95 -15.34
CA GLY A 127 -11.24 -5.13 -16.26
C GLY A 127 -11.58 -3.71 -15.76
N LYS A 128 -11.40 -3.40 -14.47
CA LYS A 128 -11.67 -2.06 -13.90
C LYS A 128 -10.50 -1.10 -14.08
N PHE A 129 -9.26 -1.61 -14.08
CA PHE A 129 -8.04 -0.80 -14.12
C PHE A 129 -7.07 -1.22 -15.21
N LYS A 130 -6.34 -0.24 -15.75
CA LYS A 130 -5.13 -0.46 -16.56
C LYS A 130 -3.92 -0.32 -15.65
N PHE A 131 -2.95 -1.21 -15.81
CA PHE A 131 -1.75 -1.25 -14.98
C PHE A 131 -0.51 -0.82 -15.77
N ALA A 132 0.18 0.19 -15.27
CA ALA A 132 1.51 0.56 -15.72
C ALA A 132 2.55 -0.36 -15.06
N HIS A 133 3.62 -0.69 -15.77
CA HIS A 133 4.67 -1.57 -15.27
C HIS A 133 5.92 -0.74 -14.93
N GLN A 134 6.42 -0.90 -13.70
CA GLN A 134 7.63 -0.24 -13.23
C GLN A 134 8.63 -1.29 -12.75
N LYS A 135 9.85 -1.25 -13.29
CA LYS A 135 10.95 -2.08 -12.81
C LYS A 135 11.58 -1.47 -11.55
N SER A 136 11.80 -2.31 -10.55
CA SER A 136 12.47 -1.97 -9.29
C SER A 136 13.53 -3.01 -8.99
N LYS A 137 14.71 -2.54 -8.55
CA LYS A 137 15.76 -3.44 -8.03
C LYS A 137 15.33 -4.18 -6.75
N LEU A 138 14.39 -3.62 -6.00
CA LEU A 138 13.91 -4.18 -4.73
C LEU A 138 12.67 -5.05 -4.90
N ALA A 139 11.83 -4.74 -5.90
CA ALA A 139 10.47 -5.29 -6.00
C ALA A 139 10.17 -5.96 -7.35
N GLY A 140 11.20 -6.25 -8.16
CA GLY A 140 11.01 -6.81 -9.49
C GLY A 140 10.15 -5.90 -10.38
N VAL A 141 9.09 -6.43 -10.98
CA VAL A 141 8.12 -5.65 -11.77
C VAL A 141 6.86 -5.32 -10.95
N ILE A 142 6.76 -4.06 -10.51
CA ILE A 142 5.55 -3.54 -9.87
C ILE A 142 4.54 -3.18 -10.95
N ARG A 143 3.30 -3.64 -10.82
CA ARG A 143 2.17 -3.16 -11.64
C ARG A 143 1.34 -2.16 -10.84
N GLY A 144 1.29 -0.92 -11.31
CA GLY A 144 0.65 0.18 -10.60
C GLY A 144 -0.57 0.74 -11.34
N SER A 145 -1.60 1.11 -10.60
CA SER A 145 -2.72 1.94 -11.06
C SER A 145 -3.15 2.90 -9.95
N PHE A 146 -4.09 3.79 -10.23
CA PHE A 146 -4.63 4.71 -9.22
C PHE A 146 -6.02 5.21 -9.60
N PHE A 147 -6.71 5.79 -8.62
CA PHE A 147 -7.88 6.63 -8.85
C PHE A 147 -7.94 7.80 -7.86
N VAL A 148 -8.62 8.87 -8.23
CA VAL A 148 -8.85 10.05 -7.38
C VAL A 148 -10.11 9.84 -6.55
N ILE A 149 -10.07 10.31 -5.30
CA ILE A 149 -11.16 10.26 -4.31
C ILE A 149 -11.86 11.62 -4.30
N LYS A 150 -13.19 11.63 -4.22
CA LYS A 150 -14.00 12.85 -4.09
C LYS A 150 -14.65 13.00 -2.72
N GLY A 151 -14.87 11.89 -2.00
CA GLY A 151 -15.45 11.92 -0.67
C GLY A 151 -14.54 12.55 0.39
N GLU A 152 -15.15 12.81 1.55
CA GLU A 152 -14.47 13.26 2.75
C GLU A 152 -14.56 12.17 3.83
N TYR A 153 -13.43 11.88 4.47
CA TYR A 153 -13.21 10.75 5.38
C TYR A 153 -12.30 11.15 6.54
#